data_AF-E0DHA4-F1
#
_entry.id   AF-E0DHA4-F1
#
_cell.length_a   1.000
_cell.length_b   1.000
_cell.length_c   1.000
_cell.angle_alpha   90.00
_cell.angle_beta   90.00
_cell.angle_gamma   90.00
#
_symmetry.space_group_name_H-M   'P 1'
#
loop_
_entity.id
_entity.type
_entity.pdbx_description
1 polymer ?
#
loop_
_entity_poly.entity_id
_entity_poly.type
_entity_poly.pdbx_seq_one_letter_code
_entity_poly.pdbx_strand_id
1 'polypeptide(L)'
;MGRRSQLLKLVGWILIPCWAWILVAFLLLWGYQIMAMGAVIYPHPLTLLLAVIMGTTWSILGIVFVWVLPHIVGLLMAIIMPFMVTSFAWTLPDFRWRHMFGVPSFCCGLSSTLNTNMVLASTLCLTSIATVGIAFILFVRGVPAMQVTRVISGAIMVIGVGGFGGSAMIAQSLENFAATQPRDIRESVCRNGMCFWPEHTEEQIAANSAAYDQIRATMPAQWLPPMSPTTPAISPDPNFKIGVINESSWMLGEPNSPLPFTDSVDKNEIYGHFANILVSRQLGFLIPLIDADNWQKWASHQSKPASPEEIYSWVDSELKQRGLSDIKPQ
;
A
#
# COMPACT_ATOMS: atom_id res chain seq x y z
N MET A 1 -48.29 18.08 11.78
CA MET A 1 -46.94 17.54 12.06
C MET A 1 -46.54 16.68 10.87
N GLY A 2 -45.71 17.25 10.00
CA GLY A 2 -45.75 16.96 8.56
C GLY A 2 -44.78 15.89 8.07
N ARG A 3 -45.12 15.32 6.91
CA ARG A 3 -44.38 14.40 6.03
C ARG A 3 -42.84 14.50 6.09
N ARG A 4 -42.28 15.70 6.26
CA ARG A 4 -40.83 15.96 6.46
C ARG A 4 -40.25 15.27 7.71
N SER A 5 -40.97 15.26 8.84
CA SER A 5 -40.51 14.63 10.08
C SER A 5 -40.50 13.09 9.97
N GLN A 6 -41.47 12.49 9.29
CA GLN A 6 -41.48 11.05 9.03
C GLN A 6 -40.37 10.64 8.06
N LEU A 7 -40.10 11.47 7.03
CA LEU A 7 -39.02 11.22 6.07
C LEU A 7 -37.65 11.33 6.74
N LEU A 8 -37.43 12.33 7.61
CA LEU A 8 -36.21 12.45 8.42
C LEU A 8 -36.02 11.26 9.36
N LYS A 9 -37.10 10.79 10.01
CA LYS A 9 -37.03 9.59 10.85
C LYS A 9 -36.65 8.36 10.01
N LEU A 10 -37.32 8.12 8.88
CA LEU A 10 -37.04 6.97 8.00
C LEU A 10 -35.59 6.99 7.48
N VAL A 11 -35.10 8.16 7.06
CA VAL A 11 -33.72 8.36 6.62
C VAL A 11 -32.74 8.10 7.77
N GLY A 12 -33.03 8.58 8.98
CA GLY A 12 -32.23 8.29 10.18
C GLY A 12 -32.19 6.80 10.54
N TRP A 13 -33.33 6.10 10.46
CA TRP A 13 -33.43 4.66 10.71
C TRP A 13 -32.63 3.79 9.73
N ILE A 14 -32.32 4.30 8.53
CA ILE A 14 -31.51 3.58 7.53
C ILE A 14 -30.05 4.02 7.62
N LEU A 15 -29.79 5.33 7.70
CA LEU A 15 -28.42 5.88 7.73
C LEU A 15 -27.64 5.40 8.95
N ILE A 16 -28.23 5.43 10.14
CA ILE A 16 -27.54 5.08 11.39
C ILE A 16 -27.04 3.63 11.36
N PRO A 17 -27.86 2.59 11.08
CA PRO A 17 -27.37 1.22 11.02
C PRO A 17 -26.40 0.98 9.86
N CYS A 18 -26.57 1.65 8.71
CA CYS A 18 -25.61 1.56 7.61
C CYS A 18 -24.24 2.11 8.04
N TRP A 19 -24.21 3.26 8.70
CA TRP A 19 -22.98 3.86 9.22
C TRP A 19 -22.35 3.03 10.32
N ALA A 20 -23.14 2.52 11.27
CA ALA A 20 -22.65 1.64 12.33
C ALA A 20 -22.03 0.37 11.74
N TRP A 21 -22.68 -0.22 10.74
CA TRP A 21 -22.14 -1.39 10.04
C TRP A 21 -20.85 -1.08 9.29
N ILE A 22 -20.79 0.03 8.56
CA ILE A 22 -19.57 0.40 7.82
C ILE A 22 -18.42 0.68 8.76
N LEU A 23 -18.67 1.32 9.91
CA LEU A 23 -17.66 1.52 10.94
C LEU A 23 -17.15 0.16 11.47
N VAL A 24 -18.05 -0.78 11.78
CA VAL A 24 -17.67 -2.12 12.23
C VAL A 24 -16.88 -2.86 11.15
N ALA A 25 -17.35 -2.85 9.89
CA ALA A 25 -16.65 -3.49 8.78
C ALA A 25 -15.27 -2.88 8.54
N PHE A 26 -15.14 -1.55 8.62
CA PHE A 26 -13.87 -0.85 8.51
C PHE A 26 -12.91 -1.26 9.63
N LEU A 27 -13.36 -1.24 10.89
CA LEU A 27 -12.54 -1.62 12.04
C LEU A 27 -12.12 -3.10 11.98
N LEU A 28 -13.02 -4.00 11.59
CA LEU A 28 -12.73 -5.42 11.45
C LEU A 28 -11.73 -5.68 10.32
N LEU A 29 -11.92 -5.07 9.15
CA LEU A 29 -10.98 -5.20 8.04
C LEU A 29 -9.63 -4.59 8.40
N TRP A 30 -9.60 -3.41 9.03
CA TRP A 30 -8.37 -2.76 9.44
C TRP A 30 -7.61 -3.59 10.49
N GLY A 31 -8.32 -4.12 11.49
CA GLY A 31 -7.76 -5.03 12.49
C GLY A 31 -7.24 -6.34 11.89
N TYR A 32 -7.99 -6.93 10.95
CA TYR A 32 -7.53 -8.11 10.20
C TYR A 32 -6.25 -7.81 9.43
N GLN A 33 -6.13 -6.64 8.79
CA GLN A 33 -4.93 -6.27 8.05
C GLN A 33 -3.71 -6.11 8.95
N ILE A 34 -3.86 -5.48 10.12
CA ILE A 34 -2.80 -5.37 11.13
C ILE A 34 -2.33 -6.77 11.55
N MET A 35 -3.27 -7.70 11.79
CA MET A 35 -2.94 -9.07 12.18
C MET A 35 -2.30 -9.88 11.04
N ALA A 36 -2.82 -9.76 9.82
CA ALA A 36 -2.39 -10.56 8.67
C ALA A 36 -1.00 -10.13 8.15
N MET A 37 -0.69 -8.84 8.20
CA MET A 37 0.59 -8.32 7.69
C MET A 37 1.69 -8.30 8.76
N GLY A 38 1.38 -8.60 10.03
CA GLY A 38 2.37 -8.60 11.13
C GLY A 38 3.05 -7.25 11.35
N ALA A 39 2.59 -6.19 10.68
CA ALA A 39 3.25 -4.89 10.60
C ALA A 39 2.26 -3.78 10.96
N VAL A 40 2.79 -2.72 11.57
CA VAL A 40 2.04 -1.49 11.83
C VAL A 40 1.78 -0.82 10.48
N ILE A 41 0.54 -0.90 10.00
CA ILE A 41 0.16 -0.24 8.74
C ILE A 41 0.23 1.27 8.94
N TYR A 42 0.95 1.99 8.08
CA TYR A 42 0.93 3.45 8.06
C TYR A 42 -0.22 3.94 7.18
N PRO A 43 -1.36 4.36 7.75
CA PRO A 43 -2.48 4.84 6.96
C PRO A 43 -2.12 6.16 6.29
N HIS A 44 -2.54 6.36 5.04
CA HIS A 44 -2.48 7.68 4.42
C HIS A 44 -3.24 8.70 5.31
N PRO A 45 -2.79 9.96 5.46
CA PRO A 45 -3.47 10.96 6.29
C PRO A 45 -4.96 11.14 5.96
N LEU A 46 -5.34 10.88 4.71
CA LEU A 46 -6.72 10.95 4.21
C LEU A 46 -7.51 9.64 4.35
N THR A 47 -7.00 8.62 5.03
CA THR A 47 -7.68 7.32 5.20
C THR A 47 -9.01 7.48 5.94
N LEU A 48 -9.06 8.31 6.98
CA LEU A 48 -10.30 8.60 7.70
C LEU A 48 -11.33 9.29 6.80
N LEU A 49 -10.88 10.25 5.99
CA LEU A 49 -11.74 10.94 5.01
C LEU A 49 -12.31 9.94 3.99
N LEU A 50 -11.46 9.06 3.45
CA LEU A 50 -11.90 8.00 2.53
C LEU A 50 -12.91 7.06 3.19
N ALA A 51 -12.70 6.67 4.45
CA ALA A 51 -13.64 5.85 5.20
C ALA A 51 -15.00 6.55 5.36
N VAL A 52 -15.00 7.86 5.65
CA VAL A 52 -16.22 8.67 5.76
C VAL A 52 -16.96 8.80 4.43
N ILE A 53 -16.25 9.09 3.35
CA ILE A 53 -16.83 9.20 2.01
C ILE A 53 -17.39 7.86 1.55
N MET A 54 -16.65 6.78 1.78
CA MET A 54 -17.10 5.41 1.51
C MET A 54 -18.38 5.09 2.28
N GLY A 55 -18.38 5.35 3.60
CA GLY A 55 -19.55 5.13 4.46
C GLY A 55 -20.79 5.88 3.98
N THR A 56 -20.60 7.13 3.60
CA THR A 56 -21.67 7.97 3.05
C THR A 56 -22.19 7.43 1.72
N THR A 57 -21.28 7.10 0.80
CA THR A 57 -21.60 6.66 -0.56
C THR A 57 -22.42 5.38 -0.58
N TRP A 58 -21.98 4.37 0.17
CA TRP A 58 -22.68 3.08 0.23
C TRP A 58 -24.01 3.19 0.98
N SER A 59 -24.11 4.05 1.99
CA SER A 59 -25.38 4.35 2.66
C SER A 59 -26.39 5.01 1.71
N ILE A 60 -25.95 5.96 0.88
CA ILE A 60 -26.79 6.58 -0.15
C ILE A 60 -27.28 5.52 -1.15
N LEU A 61 -26.40 4.61 -1.60
CA LEU A 61 -26.81 3.52 -2.49
C LEU A 61 -27.82 2.57 -1.84
N GLY A 62 -27.64 2.22 -0.57
CA GLY A 62 -28.64 1.44 0.18
C GLY A 62 -30.01 2.12 0.19
N ILE A 63 -30.01 3.43 0.42
CA ILE A 63 -31.22 4.26 0.34
C ILE A 63 -31.83 4.21 -1.07
N VAL A 64 -31.02 4.34 -2.13
CA VAL A 64 -31.47 4.21 -3.53
C VAL A 64 -32.17 2.86 -3.74
N PHE A 65 -31.57 1.75 -3.31
CA PHE A 65 -32.15 0.42 -3.51
C PHE A 65 -33.51 0.27 -2.83
N VAL A 66 -33.64 0.69 -1.57
CA VAL A 66 -34.93 0.64 -0.83
C VAL A 66 -36.00 1.51 -1.50
N TRP A 67 -35.60 2.63 -2.11
CA TRP A 67 -36.53 3.57 -2.73
C TRP A 67 -36.99 3.17 -4.14
N VAL A 68 -36.12 2.49 -4.89
CA VAL A 68 -36.32 2.15 -6.30
C VAL A 68 -36.90 0.75 -6.46
N LEU A 69 -36.45 -0.21 -5.64
CA LEU A 69 -36.90 -1.60 -5.69
C LEU A 69 -38.07 -1.84 -4.73
N PRO A 70 -38.85 -2.94 -4.92
CA PRO A 70 -39.84 -3.36 -3.94
C PRO A 70 -39.21 -3.53 -2.55
N HIS A 71 -39.89 -3.10 -1.47
CA HIS A 71 -39.28 -2.93 -0.15
C HIS A 71 -38.43 -4.10 0.35
N ILE A 72 -38.90 -5.35 0.20
CA ILE A 72 -38.15 -6.53 0.64
C ILE A 72 -36.85 -6.69 -0.18
N VAL A 73 -36.94 -6.57 -1.51
CA VAL A 73 -35.81 -6.69 -2.42
C VAL A 73 -34.83 -5.53 -2.22
N GLY A 74 -35.33 -4.31 -2.09
CA GLY A 74 -34.51 -3.12 -1.86
C GLY A 74 -33.75 -3.17 -0.54
N LEU A 75 -34.38 -3.67 0.52
CA LEU A 75 -33.76 -3.81 1.84
C LEU A 75 -32.69 -4.92 1.85
N LEU A 76 -32.95 -6.05 1.17
CA LEU A 76 -31.94 -7.09 0.94
C LEU A 76 -30.75 -6.55 0.14
N MET A 77 -31.01 -5.84 -0.97
CA MET A 77 -29.94 -5.25 -1.79
C MET A 77 -29.16 -4.19 -1.04
N ALA A 78 -29.81 -3.37 -0.20
CA ALA A 78 -29.14 -2.37 0.63
C ALA A 78 -28.15 -2.98 1.64
N ILE A 79 -28.35 -4.23 2.05
CA ILE A 79 -27.44 -4.95 2.95
C ILE A 79 -26.38 -5.69 2.14
N ILE A 80 -26.80 -6.44 1.11
CA ILE A 80 -25.91 -7.34 0.36
C ILE A 80 -24.96 -6.58 -0.56
N MET A 81 -25.42 -5.54 -1.28
CA MET A 81 -24.55 -4.86 -2.27
C MET A 81 -23.35 -4.16 -1.63
N PRO A 82 -23.50 -3.37 -0.55
CA PRO A 82 -22.34 -2.79 0.13
C PRO A 82 -21.35 -3.87 0.56
N PHE A 83 -21.83 -4.96 1.16
CA PHE A 83 -20.97 -6.09 1.54
C PHE A 83 -20.26 -6.72 0.34
N MET A 84 -20.99 -6.98 -0.75
CA MET A 84 -20.43 -7.56 -1.96
C MET A 84 -19.40 -6.64 -2.59
N VAL A 85 -19.64 -5.33 -2.70
CA VAL A 85 -18.64 -4.43 -3.29
C VAL A 85 -17.44 -4.26 -2.37
N THR A 86 -17.65 -4.06 -1.06
CA THR A 86 -16.53 -3.91 -0.13
C THR A 86 -15.72 -5.19 0.02
N SER A 87 -16.30 -6.38 -0.21
CA SER A 87 -15.57 -7.67 -0.11
C SER A 87 -15.01 -8.13 -1.45
N PHE A 88 -15.73 -7.92 -2.55
CA PHE A 88 -15.29 -8.27 -3.91
C PHE A 88 -14.26 -7.29 -4.46
N ALA A 89 -14.25 -6.03 -4.01
CA ALA A 89 -13.19 -5.09 -4.36
C ALA A 89 -11.80 -5.66 -4.02
N TRP A 90 -11.68 -6.54 -3.03
CA TRP A 90 -10.41 -7.20 -2.67
C TRP A 90 -9.96 -8.25 -3.68
N THR A 91 -10.88 -8.84 -4.43
CA THR A 91 -10.58 -9.91 -5.39
C THR A 91 -10.28 -9.39 -6.79
N LEU A 92 -10.46 -8.09 -7.05
CA LEU A 92 -10.19 -7.50 -8.36
C LEU A 92 -8.69 -7.60 -8.70
N PRO A 93 -8.28 -8.06 -9.89
CA PRO A 93 -6.86 -8.26 -10.19
C PRO A 93 -6.06 -6.95 -10.23
N ASP A 94 -6.69 -5.85 -10.63
CA ASP A 94 -6.05 -4.53 -10.69
C ASP A 94 -6.25 -3.77 -9.37
N PHE A 95 -5.12 -3.48 -8.70
CA PHE A 95 -5.06 -2.77 -7.43
C PHE A 95 -5.78 -1.42 -7.45
N ARG A 96 -5.78 -0.71 -8.58
CA ARG A 96 -6.40 0.61 -8.70
C ARG A 96 -7.91 0.53 -8.49
N TRP A 97 -8.55 -0.48 -9.08
CA TRP A 97 -9.99 -0.67 -8.89
C TRP A 97 -10.33 -1.00 -7.44
N ARG A 98 -9.48 -1.74 -6.72
CA ARG A 98 -9.66 -2.02 -5.28
C ARG A 98 -9.75 -0.71 -4.49
N HIS A 99 -8.80 0.19 -4.70
CA HIS A 99 -8.76 1.47 -3.97
C HIS A 99 -9.88 2.41 -4.40
N MET A 100 -10.29 2.43 -5.68
CA MET A 100 -11.41 3.26 -6.16
C MET A 100 -12.75 2.88 -5.52
N PHE A 101 -12.93 1.60 -5.16
CA PHE A 101 -14.17 1.09 -4.54
C PHE A 101 -14.13 1.04 -3.01
N GLY A 102 -13.08 1.59 -2.38
CA GLY A 102 -13.06 1.79 -0.93
C GLY A 102 -12.21 0.79 -0.16
N VAL A 103 -11.11 0.32 -0.74
CA VAL A 103 -10.05 -0.39 0.01
C VAL A 103 -8.92 0.60 0.30
N PRO A 104 -8.86 1.31 1.44
CA PRO A 104 -7.91 2.42 1.60
C PRO A 104 -6.48 2.01 1.98
N SER A 105 -6.25 0.79 2.45
CA SER A 105 -4.98 0.44 3.13
C SER A 105 -4.33 -0.89 2.72
N PHE A 106 -4.89 -1.65 1.78
CA PHE A 106 -4.37 -3.00 1.44
C PHE A 106 -3.03 -3.01 0.69
N CYS A 107 -2.46 -1.85 0.41
CA CYS A 107 -1.24 -1.74 -0.39
C CYS A 107 -0.02 -1.27 0.40
N CYS A 108 -0.17 -0.87 1.67
CA CYS A 108 0.86 -0.10 2.37
C CYS A 108 1.46 -0.83 3.58
N GLY A 109 2.77 -1.11 3.53
CA GLY A 109 3.60 -1.35 4.71
C GLY A 109 4.13 -0.04 5.31
N LEU A 110 4.99 -0.11 6.34
CA LEU A 110 5.51 1.08 7.04
C LEU A 110 6.22 2.10 6.14
N SER A 111 6.94 1.63 5.12
CA SER A 111 7.70 2.48 4.19
C SER A 111 6.86 3.09 3.06
N SER A 112 5.56 2.83 3.02
CA SER A 112 4.72 3.17 1.89
C SER A 112 3.37 3.71 2.33
N THR A 113 2.79 4.58 1.52
CA THR A 113 1.47 5.12 1.74
C THR A 113 0.67 5.12 0.44
N LEU A 114 -0.65 5.31 0.52
CA LEU A 114 -1.49 5.33 -0.67
C LEU A 114 -1.10 6.56 -1.51
N ASN A 115 -0.99 6.39 -2.83
CA ASN A 115 -0.65 7.51 -3.71
C ASN A 115 -1.73 8.61 -3.61
N THR A 116 -1.32 9.87 -3.48
CA THR A 116 -2.27 10.98 -3.34
C THR A 116 -3.20 11.13 -4.55
N ASN A 117 -2.71 10.85 -5.77
CA ASN A 117 -3.57 10.80 -6.96
C ASN A 117 -4.58 9.65 -6.90
N MET A 118 -4.20 8.53 -6.27
CA MET A 118 -5.13 7.42 -6.04
C MET A 118 -6.20 7.79 -5.03
N VAL A 119 -5.83 8.51 -3.96
CA VAL A 119 -6.81 9.07 -3.01
C VAL A 119 -7.80 9.98 -3.74
N LEU A 120 -7.31 10.88 -4.60
CA LEU A 120 -8.16 11.77 -5.39
C LEU A 120 -9.08 10.99 -6.34
N ALA A 121 -8.56 9.97 -7.03
CA ALA A 121 -9.36 9.11 -7.88
C ALA A 121 -10.46 8.38 -7.08
N SER A 122 -10.13 7.81 -5.92
CA SER A 122 -11.10 7.15 -5.04
C SER A 122 -12.17 8.12 -4.52
N THR A 123 -11.76 9.29 -4.03
CA THR A 123 -12.68 10.34 -3.57
C THR A 123 -13.62 10.76 -4.69
N LEU A 124 -13.09 11.03 -5.88
CA LEU A 124 -13.89 11.44 -7.04
C LEU A 124 -14.84 10.33 -7.49
N CYS A 125 -14.39 9.07 -7.49
CA CYS A 125 -15.21 7.91 -7.83
C CYS A 125 -16.39 7.74 -6.86
N LEU A 126 -16.12 7.71 -5.55
CA LEU A 126 -17.14 7.50 -4.53
C LEU A 126 -18.13 8.66 -4.48
N THR A 127 -17.65 9.91 -4.53
CA THR A 127 -18.53 11.08 -4.58
C THR A 127 -19.38 11.11 -5.85
N SER A 128 -18.84 10.66 -6.98
CA SER A 128 -19.59 10.52 -8.24
C SER A 128 -20.72 9.51 -8.12
N ILE A 129 -20.44 8.33 -7.54
CA ILE A 129 -21.45 7.29 -7.28
C ILE A 129 -22.56 7.83 -6.36
N ALA A 130 -22.18 8.50 -5.26
CA ALA A 130 -23.12 9.13 -4.34
C ALA A 130 -23.99 10.18 -5.05
N THR A 131 -23.37 11.00 -5.89
CA THR A 131 -24.04 12.06 -6.66
C THR A 131 -25.04 11.49 -7.66
N VAL A 132 -24.68 10.44 -8.39
CA VAL A 132 -25.60 9.71 -9.29
C VAL A 132 -26.75 9.10 -8.49
N GLY A 133 -26.49 8.49 -7.33
CA GLY A 133 -27.51 7.94 -6.45
C GLY A 133 -28.52 8.99 -5.97
N ILE A 134 -28.04 10.14 -5.50
CA ILE A 134 -28.89 11.27 -5.10
C ILE A 134 -29.70 11.78 -6.29
N ALA A 135 -29.07 12.00 -7.45
CA ALA A 135 -29.74 12.46 -8.65
C ALA A 135 -30.88 11.52 -9.05
N PHE A 136 -30.66 10.20 -8.96
CA PHE A 136 -31.66 9.19 -9.27
C PHE A 136 -32.86 9.25 -8.31
N ILE A 137 -32.63 9.40 -7.00
CA ILE A 137 -33.70 9.58 -6.01
C ILE A 137 -34.54 10.81 -6.34
N LEU A 138 -33.87 11.93 -6.66
CA LEU A 138 -34.54 13.18 -7.02
C LEU A 138 -35.34 13.06 -8.32
N PHE A 139 -34.81 12.33 -9.32
CA PHE A 139 -35.44 12.14 -10.63
C PHE A 139 -36.73 11.30 -10.56
N VAL A 140 -36.67 10.16 -9.88
CA VAL A 140 -37.75 9.15 -9.91
C VAL A 140 -38.98 9.62 -9.15
N ARG A 141 -38.82 10.24 -7.97
CA ARG A 141 -39.97 10.58 -7.12
C ARG A 141 -40.23 12.06 -6.93
N GLY A 142 -39.28 12.94 -7.23
CA GLY A 142 -39.39 14.39 -6.97
C GLY A 142 -39.68 14.67 -5.50
N VAL A 143 -38.68 15.07 -4.71
CA VAL A 143 -38.95 15.41 -3.30
C VAL A 143 -39.90 16.61 -3.27
N PRO A 144 -41.18 16.51 -2.83
CA PRO A 144 -42.15 17.60 -2.99
C PRO A 144 -41.74 18.87 -2.22
N ALA A 145 -40.84 18.70 -1.25
CA ALA A 145 -40.24 19.74 -0.44
C ALA A 145 -39.05 20.47 -1.08
N MET A 146 -38.49 19.94 -2.18
CA MET A 146 -37.41 20.55 -2.95
C MET A 146 -37.87 20.64 -4.41
N GLN A 147 -38.10 21.84 -4.94
CA GLN A 147 -38.50 22.08 -6.33
C GLN A 147 -37.33 21.83 -7.30
N VAL A 148 -36.69 20.65 -7.22
CA VAL A 148 -35.63 20.27 -8.14
C VAL A 148 -36.28 19.80 -9.43
N THR A 149 -36.10 20.57 -10.50
CA THR A 149 -36.60 20.20 -11.82
C THR A 149 -35.81 19.00 -12.36
N ARG A 150 -36.45 18.21 -13.23
CA ARG A 150 -35.79 17.06 -13.91
C ARG A 150 -34.52 17.48 -14.66
N VAL A 151 -34.45 18.73 -15.12
CA VAL A 151 -33.26 19.33 -15.76
C VAL A 151 -32.09 19.43 -14.79
N ILE A 152 -32.32 19.92 -13.56
CA ILE A 152 -31.27 20.03 -12.54
C ILE A 152 -30.79 18.63 -12.11
N SER A 153 -31.72 17.69 -11.92
CA SER A 153 -31.36 16.29 -11.63
C SER A 153 -30.56 15.65 -12.76
N GLY A 154 -30.92 15.90 -14.02
CA GLY A 154 -30.15 15.46 -15.19
C GLY A 154 -28.74 16.05 -15.23
N ALA A 155 -28.59 17.35 -14.92
CA ALA A 155 -27.28 17.99 -14.84
C ALA A 155 -26.40 17.38 -13.74
N ILE A 156 -26.96 17.11 -12.55
CA ILE A 156 -26.26 16.44 -11.44
C ILE A 156 -25.82 15.03 -11.86
N MET A 157 -26.67 14.30 -12.60
CA MET A 157 -26.34 12.97 -13.10
C MET A 157 -25.19 13.01 -14.12
N VAL A 158 -25.18 13.98 -15.04
CA VAL A 158 -24.07 14.18 -16.00
C VAL A 158 -22.77 14.52 -15.27
N ILE A 159 -22.82 15.38 -14.25
CA ILE A 159 -21.65 15.69 -13.41
C ILE A 159 -21.13 14.44 -12.72
N GLY A 160 -22.01 13.63 -12.14
CA GLY A 160 -21.62 12.36 -11.50
C GLY A 160 -20.99 11.37 -12.49
N VAL A 161 -21.59 11.17 -13.67
CA VAL A 161 -21.00 10.28 -14.69
C VAL A 161 -19.66 10.82 -15.20
N GLY A 162 -19.55 12.13 -15.41
CA GLY A 162 -18.30 12.79 -15.78
C GLY A 162 -17.21 12.64 -14.73
N GLY A 163 -17.55 12.78 -13.45
CA GLY A 163 -16.64 12.57 -12.33
C GLY A 163 -16.15 11.11 -12.23
N PHE A 164 -17.02 10.13 -12.50
CA PHE A 164 -16.62 8.72 -12.58
C PHE A 164 -15.68 8.46 -13.77
N GLY A 165 -15.92 9.09 -14.92
CA GLY A 165 -14.97 9.05 -16.03
C GLY A 165 -13.63 9.68 -15.67
N GLY A 166 -13.65 10.84 -15.01
CA GLY A 166 -12.45 11.55 -14.54
C GLY A 166 -11.63 10.74 -13.53
N SER A 167 -12.29 10.03 -12.60
CA SER A 167 -11.58 9.19 -11.63
C SER A 167 -10.87 8.02 -12.30
N ALA A 168 -11.49 7.40 -13.31
CA ALA A 168 -10.86 6.36 -14.11
C ALA A 168 -9.65 6.91 -14.90
N MET A 169 -9.74 8.11 -15.45
CA MET A 169 -8.61 8.75 -16.14
C MET A 169 -7.43 9.04 -15.18
N ILE A 170 -7.70 9.57 -13.98
CA ILE A 170 -6.66 9.81 -12.97
C ILE A 170 -6.00 8.48 -12.58
N ALA A 171 -6.78 7.44 -12.30
CA ALA A 171 -6.24 6.12 -11.96
C ALA A 171 -5.43 5.51 -13.12
N GLN A 172 -5.85 5.74 -14.37
CA GLN A 172 -5.11 5.28 -15.56
C GLN A 172 -3.82 6.06 -15.80
N SER A 173 -3.75 7.33 -15.39
CA SER A 173 -2.56 8.17 -15.52
C SER A 173 -1.43 7.83 -14.54
N LEU A 174 -1.68 6.96 -13.55
CA LEU A 174 -0.66 6.49 -12.63
C LEU A 174 0.37 5.61 -13.36
N GLU A 175 1.60 6.10 -13.47
CA GLU A 175 2.72 5.35 -14.02
C GLU A 175 2.93 4.05 -13.23
N ASN A 176 3.21 2.96 -13.96
CA ASN A 176 3.52 1.63 -13.43
C ASN A 176 2.49 1.03 -12.46
N PHE A 177 1.23 1.49 -12.44
CA PHE A 177 0.21 0.97 -11.51
C PHE A 177 0.57 1.19 -10.02
N ALA A 178 1.37 2.21 -9.73
CA ALA A 178 1.79 2.60 -8.38
C ALA A 178 0.61 3.19 -7.58
N ALA A 179 -0.31 2.33 -7.12
CA ALA A 179 -1.37 2.72 -6.19
C ALA A 179 -0.79 3.23 -4.87
N THR A 180 0.49 2.97 -4.61
CA THR A 180 1.27 3.44 -3.47
C THR A 180 2.32 4.46 -3.89
N GLN A 181 2.79 5.20 -2.91
CA GLN A 181 3.94 6.10 -3.00
C GLN A 181 4.81 5.89 -1.75
N PRO A 182 6.11 6.20 -1.80
CA PRO A 182 6.95 6.13 -0.61
C PRO A 182 6.41 7.05 0.49
N ARG A 183 6.52 6.60 1.74
CA ARG A 183 6.27 7.45 2.91
C ARG A 183 7.29 8.59 2.94
N ASP A 184 6.90 9.75 3.45
CA ASP A 184 7.82 10.90 3.54
C ASP A 184 9.00 10.55 4.45
N ILE A 185 10.21 10.56 3.88
CA ILE A 185 11.45 10.25 4.60
C ILE A 185 11.71 11.21 5.75
N ARG A 186 11.12 12.41 5.75
CA ARG A 186 11.22 13.39 6.84
C ARG A 186 10.58 12.91 8.14
N GLU A 187 9.68 11.93 8.07
CA GLU A 187 9.09 11.30 9.25
C GLU A 187 10.02 10.25 9.89
N SER A 188 11.11 9.87 9.21
CA SER A 188 12.08 8.93 9.75
C SER A 188 12.94 9.55 10.84
N VAL A 189 13.35 8.73 11.81
CA VAL A 189 14.25 9.11 12.89
C VAL A 189 15.63 8.56 12.57
N CYS A 190 16.63 9.44 12.54
CA CYS A 190 18.00 9.06 12.26
C CYS A 190 18.84 9.05 13.54
N ARG A 191 19.53 7.93 13.81
CA ARG A 191 20.49 7.76 14.90
C ARG A 191 21.70 6.97 14.41
N ASN A 192 22.91 7.41 14.74
CA ASN A 192 24.16 6.70 14.46
C ASN A 192 24.35 6.26 12.99
N GLY A 193 23.96 7.10 12.04
CA GLY A 193 24.08 6.79 10.61
C GLY A 193 23.05 5.76 10.10
N MET A 194 22.00 5.48 10.86
CA MET A 194 20.84 4.70 10.44
C MET A 194 19.58 5.54 10.57
N CYS A 195 18.68 5.46 9.61
CA CYS A 195 17.35 6.05 9.69
C CYS A 195 16.32 4.91 9.67
N PHE A 196 15.30 5.04 10.50
CA PHE A 196 14.24 4.05 10.69
C PHE A 196 12.92 4.76 11.00
N TRP A 197 11.80 4.04 10.87
CA TRP A 197 10.50 4.59 11.22
C TRP A 197 10.31 4.64 12.74
N PRO A 198 9.60 5.66 13.29
CA PRO A 198 9.30 5.73 14.72
C PRO A 198 8.59 4.50 15.30
N GLU A 199 7.90 3.76 14.45
CA GLU A 199 7.15 2.55 14.80
C GLU A 199 8.04 1.30 15.01
N HIS A 200 9.32 1.34 14.61
CA HIS A 200 10.24 0.21 14.81
C HIS A 200 10.66 0.06 16.28
N THR A 201 10.77 -1.19 16.74
CA THR A 201 11.18 -1.50 18.11
C THR A 201 12.68 -1.32 18.30
N GLU A 202 13.13 -1.05 19.53
CA GLU A 202 14.55 -0.97 19.86
C GLU A 202 15.29 -2.29 19.59
N GLU A 203 14.61 -3.44 19.67
CA GLU A 203 15.16 -4.75 19.31
C GLU A 203 15.44 -4.86 17.80
N GLN A 204 14.50 -4.41 16.96
CA GLN A 204 14.70 -4.35 15.50
C GLN A 204 15.85 -3.40 15.13
N ILE A 205 15.92 -2.24 15.79
CA ILE A 205 16.99 -1.26 15.58
C ILE A 205 18.36 -1.86 15.97
N ALA A 206 18.44 -2.54 17.11
CA ALA A 206 19.65 -3.20 17.56
C ALA A 206 20.09 -4.34 16.63
N ALA A 207 19.14 -5.15 16.14
CA ALA A 207 19.42 -6.23 15.20
C ALA A 207 19.97 -5.70 13.86
N ASN A 208 19.38 -4.64 13.31
CA ASN A 208 19.88 -3.98 12.09
C ASN A 208 21.28 -3.38 12.30
N SER A 209 21.51 -2.73 13.44
CA SER A 209 22.84 -2.21 13.81
C SER A 209 23.88 -3.33 13.85
N ALA A 210 23.58 -4.43 14.54
CA ALA A 210 24.50 -5.55 14.71
C ALA A 210 24.78 -6.27 13.39
N ALA A 211 23.77 -6.41 12.53
CA ALA A 211 23.92 -6.97 11.19
C ALA A 211 24.82 -6.07 10.31
N TYR A 212 24.62 -4.76 10.37
CA TYR A 212 25.46 -3.81 9.65
C TYR A 212 26.91 -3.80 10.14
N ASP A 213 27.15 -3.93 11.45
CA ASP A 213 28.50 -4.09 12.01
C ASP A 213 29.21 -5.32 11.46
N GLN A 214 28.48 -6.43 11.32
CA GLN A 214 29.01 -7.64 10.70
C GLN A 214 29.28 -7.46 9.21
N ILE A 215 28.41 -6.74 8.48
CA ILE A 215 28.65 -6.38 7.07
C ILE A 215 29.94 -5.57 6.95
N ARG A 216 30.16 -4.56 7.80
CA ARG A 216 31.41 -3.78 7.81
C ARG A 216 32.66 -4.63 8.06
N ALA A 217 32.55 -5.68 8.87
CA ALA A 217 33.65 -6.57 9.19
C ALA A 217 33.95 -7.60 8.09
N THR A 218 32.98 -7.91 7.21
CA THR A 218 33.08 -9.04 6.26
C THR A 218 33.09 -8.63 4.80
N MET A 219 32.51 -7.47 4.44
CA MET A 219 32.34 -7.03 3.05
C MET A 219 33.39 -6.02 2.59
N PRO A 220 33.69 -5.95 1.28
CA PRO A 220 34.56 -4.92 0.71
C PRO A 220 34.10 -3.51 1.07
N ALA A 221 35.00 -2.70 1.62
CA ALA A 221 34.67 -1.33 2.04
C ALA A 221 34.13 -0.46 0.88
N GLN A 222 34.59 -0.72 -0.35
CA GLN A 222 34.16 -0.02 -1.56
C GLN A 222 32.72 -0.35 -2.01
N TRP A 223 32.08 -1.36 -1.42
CA TRP A 223 30.68 -1.69 -1.68
C TRP A 223 29.73 -1.04 -0.67
N LEU A 224 30.26 -0.60 0.48
CA LEU A 224 29.47 -0.06 1.56
C LEU A 224 28.98 1.36 1.24
N PRO A 225 27.77 1.73 1.69
CA PRO A 225 27.31 3.10 1.61
C PRO A 225 28.26 4.04 2.38
N PRO A 226 28.58 5.23 1.87
CA PRO A 226 29.40 6.19 2.58
C PRO A 226 28.69 6.64 3.86
N MET A 227 29.34 6.46 5.01
CA MET A 227 28.84 6.99 6.28
C MET A 227 29.10 8.50 6.35
N SER A 228 28.03 9.29 6.14
CA SER A 228 28.05 10.74 6.33
C SER A 228 26.89 11.15 7.25
N PRO A 229 27.03 12.24 8.04
CA PRO A 229 25.89 12.82 8.75
C PRO A 229 24.68 13.13 7.85
N THR A 230 24.89 13.28 6.54
CA THR A 230 23.84 13.56 5.54
C THR A 230 23.42 12.33 4.73
N THR A 231 24.10 11.19 4.89
CA THR A 231 23.84 9.98 4.10
C THR A 231 23.90 8.78 5.03
N PRO A 232 22.74 8.26 5.45
CA PRO A 232 22.71 7.14 6.36
C PRO A 232 23.14 5.87 5.63
N ALA A 233 23.81 4.96 6.33
CA ALA A 233 24.15 3.64 5.83
C ALA A 233 22.93 2.72 5.71
N ILE A 234 21.93 2.92 6.56
CA ILE A 234 20.65 2.19 6.55
C ILE A 234 19.52 3.20 6.51
N SER A 235 18.52 2.99 5.66
CA SER A 235 17.36 3.87 5.49
C SER A 235 16.08 3.04 5.39
N PRO A 236 14.91 3.54 5.84
CA PRO A 236 13.68 2.75 5.87
C PRO A 236 13.22 2.30 4.49
N ASP A 237 13.51 3.07 3.45
CA ASP A 237 13.37 2.65 2.06
C ASP A 237 14.05 3.62 1.09
N PRO A 238 15.30 3.36 0.69
CA PRO A 238 16.02 4.27 -0.19
C PRO A 238 15.55 4.22 -1.65
N ASN A 239 14.78 3.19 -2.07
CA ASN A 239 14.56 2.90 -3.49
C ASN A 239 13.14 2.44 -3.85
N PHE A 240 12.14 2.71 -3.00
CA PHE A 240 10.77 2.29 -3.25
C PHE A 240 10.24 2.76 -4.61
N LYS A 241 10.16 1.84 -5.56
CA LYS A 241 9.43 1.99 -6.82
C LYS A 241 8.45 0.83 -6.90
N ILE A 242 7.23 1.00 -6.39
CA ILE A 242 6.18 0.00 -6.61
C ILE A 242 5.49 0.28 -7.93
N GLY A 243 5.59 -0.70 -8.82
CA GLY A 243 4.71 -0.88 -9.95
C GLY A 243 4.93 -2.25 -10.56
N VAL A 244 3.87 -3.07 -10.61
CA VAL A 244 3.82 -4.48 -11.06
C VAL A 244 5.08 -5.30 -10.78
N ILE A 245 4.95 -6.19 -9.80
CA ILE A 245 5.80 -7.35 -9.56
C ILE A 245 6.31 -7.94 -10.89
N ASN A 246 7.57 -7.70 -11.20
CA ASN A 246 8.42 -8.74 -11.70
C ASN A 246 9.41 -9.00 -10.57
N GLU A 247 9.11 -10.04 -9.79
CA GLU A 247 9.97 -10.55 -8.73
C GLU A 247 11.41 -10.54 -9.24
N SER A 248 12.31 -9.94 -8.44
CA SER A 248 13.73 -9.64 -8.67
C SER A 248 14.07 -8.17 -8.99
N SER A 249 13.45 -7.44 -9.93
CA SER A 249 14.30 -6.53 -10.71
C SER A 249 14.67 -5.10 -10.23
N TRP A 250 14.07 -4.49 -9.20
CA TRP A 250 14.25 -3.01 -9.00
C TRP A 250 14.35 -2.48 -7.55
N MET A 251 14.62 -3.31 -6.54
CA MET A 251 14.74 -2.87 -5.13
C MET A 251 16.18 -2.80 -4.58
N LEU A 252 17.18 -2.94 -5.45
CA LEU A 252 18.58 -2.99 -4.98
C LEU A 252 19.14 -1.60 -4.72
N GLY A 253 18.70 -0.57 -5.46
CA GLY A 253 19.33 0.76 -5.44
C GLY A 253 20.64 0.85 -6.20
N GLU A 254 21.06 2.07 -6.50
CA GLU A 254 22.36 2.32 -7.13
C GLU A 254 23.52 1.94 -6.19
N PRO A 255 24.72 1.62 -6.72
CA PRO A 255 25.92 1.50 -5.91
C PRO A 255 26.05 2.68 -4.94
N ASN A 256 26.48 2.42 -3.70
CA ASN A 256 26.59 3.39 -2.62
C ASN A 256 25.26 3.94 -2.04
N SER A 257 24.09 3.48 -2.53
CA SER A 257 22.81 3.81 -1.89
C SER A 257 22.73 3.20 -0.48
N PRO A 258 21.97 3.79 0.46
CA PRO A 258 21.72 3.18 1.75
C PRO A 258 21.17 1.74 1.62
N LEU A 259 21.40 0.91 2.62
CA LEU A 259 20.74 -0.39 2.76
C LEU A 259 19.31 -0.20 3.29
N PRO A 260 18.33 -0.99 2.84
CA PRO A 260 16.97 -0.90 3.34
C PRO A 260 16.90 -1.45 4.76
N PHE A 261 16.26 -0.73 5.69
CA PHE A 261 15.97 -1.24 7.03
C PHE A 261 15.11 -2.51 6.91
N THR A 262 15.40 -3.53 7.73
CA THR A 262 14.66 -4.80 7.71
C THR A 262 13.85 -4.97 8.98
N ASP A 263 12.56 -5.29 8.83
CA ASP A 263 11.59 -5.44 9.93
C ASP A 263 11.70 -6.80 10.65
N SER A 264 12.93 -7.22 10.99
CA SER A 264 13.23 -8.47 11.70
C SER A 264 14.04 -8.21 12.96
N VAL A 265 13.96 -9.14 13.91
CA VAL A 265 14.85 -9.21 15.08
C VAL A 265 15.93 -10.28 14.90
N ASP A 266 15.84 -11.11 13.86
CA ASP A 266 16.87 -12.10 13.53
C ASP A 266 18.02 -11.40 12.77
N LYS A 267 19.12 -11.20 13.47
CA LYS A 267 20.34 -10.62 12.92
C LYS A 267 20.85 -11.36 11.67
N ASN A 268 20.72 -12.69 11.61
CA ASN A 268 21.25 -13.49 10.51
C ASN A 268 20.45 -13.27 9.22
N GLU A 269 19.13 -13.20 9.35
CA GLU A 269 18.22 -12.85 8.27
C GLU A 269 18.57 -11.47 7.68
N ILE A 270 18.71 -10.46 8.55
CA ILE A 270 19.05 -9.09 8.15
C ILE A 270 20.43 -9.04 7.47
N TYR A 271 21.42 -9.75 8.03
CA TYR A 271 22.75 -9.84 7.42
C TYR A 271 22.68 -10.43 6.01
N GLY A 272 21.94 -11.52 5.83
CA GLY A 272 21.72 -12.15 4.53
C GLY A 272 21.07 -11.18 3.53
N HIS A 273 20.08 -10.42 3.95
CA HIS A 273 19.44 -9.38 3.13
C HIS A 273 20.44 -8.30 2.70
N PHE A 274 21.20 -7.74 3.64
CA PHE A 274 22.19 -6.71 3.32
C PHE A 274 23.27 -7.22 2.38
N ALA A 275 23.79 -8.42 2.64
CA ALA A 275 24.78 -9.06 1.81
C ALA A 275 24.30 -9.26 0.38
N ASN A 276 23.12 -9.84 0.22
CA ASN A 276 22.51 -10.07 -1.08
C ASN A 276 22.35 -8.77 -1.86
N ILE A 277 21.92 -7.68 -1.21
CA ILE A 277 21.77 -6.38 -1.87
C ILE A 277 23.12 -5.85 -2.35
N LEU A 278 24.15 -5.86 -1.49
CA LEU A 278 25.47 -5.35 -1.83
C LEU A 278 26.10 -6.12 -2.99
N VAL A 279 26.05 -7.45 -2.95
CA VAL A 279 26.59 -8.29 -4.02
C VAL A 279 25.80 -8.08 -5.31
N SER A 280 24.47 -8.00 -5.23
CA SER A 280 23.60 -7.84 -6.42
C SER A 280 23.82 -6.49 -7.11
N ARG A 281 24.14 -5.43 -6.35
CA ARG A 281 24.51 -4.13 -6.93
C ARG A 281 25.78 -4.20 -7.78
N GLN A 282 26.70 -5.10 -7.45
CA GLN A 282 28.00 -5.22 -8.10
C GLN A 282 28.01 -6.27 -9.21
N LEU A 283 27.20 -7.33 -9.08
CA LEU A 283 27.15 -8.45 -10.01
C LEU A 283 25.91 -8.48 -10.91
N GLY A 284 24.95 -7.59 -10.69
CA GLY A 284 23.69 -7.58 -11.41
C GLY A 284 22.73 -8.70 -10.99
N PHE A 285 21.72 -8.96 -11.82
CA PHE A 285 20.51 -9.76 -11.51
C PHE A 285 20.70 -11.26 -11.24
N LEU A 286 21.94 -11.74 -11.14
CA LEU A 286 22.26 -13.18 -11.13
C LEU A 286 22.13 -13.85 -9.75
N ILE A 287 21.62 -13.16 -8.72
CA ILE A 287 21.68 -13.60 -7.31
C ILE A 287 20.39 -14.23 -6.71
N PRO A 288 19.25 -14.46 -7.40
CA PRO A 288 18.22 -15.31 -6.80
C PRO A 288 18.65 -16.80 -6.68
N LEU A 289 19.93 -17.11 -6.96
CA LEU A 289 20.47 -18.47 -7.07
C LEU A 289 21.49 -18.85 -5.98
N ILE A 290 21.86 -17.93 -5.07
CA ILE A 290 22.78 -18.23 -3.96
C ILE A 290 21.95 -18.49 -2.70
N ASP A 291 22.22 -19.62 -2.06
CA ASP A 291 21.56 -19.99 -0.81
C ASP A 291 22.09 -19.15 0.36
N ALA A 292 21.17 -18.63 1.18
CA ALA A 292 21.50 -17.73 2.29
C ALA A 292 22.35 -18.42 3.37
N ASP A 293 22.15 -19.72 3.60
CA ASP A 293 22.92 -20.49 4.58
C ASP A 293 24.35 -20.71 4.09
N ASN A 294 24.52 -21.00 2.79
CA ASN A 294 25.86 -21.07 2.18
C ASN A 294 26.60 -19.73 2.28
N TRP A 295 25.92 -18.62 2.00
CA TRP A 295 26.49 -17.28 2.17
C TRP A 295 26.92 -17.04 3.62
N GLN A 296 26.02 -17.25 4.58
CA GLN A 296 26.31 -17.04 6.00
C GLN A 296 27.47 -17.93 6.47
N LYS A 297 27.48 -19.19 6.05
CA LYS A 297 28.57 -20.12 6.34
C LYS A 297 29.89 -19.58 5.80
N TRP A 298 29.97 -19.19 4.53
CA TRP A 298 31.19 -18.63 3.97
C TRP A 298 31.63 -17.34 4.69
N ALA A 299 30.70 -16.42 4.93
CA ALA A 299 30.95 -15.16 5.62
C ALA A 299 31.46 -15.36 7.05
N SER A 300 30.98 -16.38 7.76
CA SER A 300 31.42 -16.70 9.12
C SER A 300 32.88 -17.16 9.22
N HIS A 301 33.48 -17.59 8.11
CA HIS A 301 34.89 -17.97 8.04
C HIS A 301 35.81 -16.77 7.74
N GLN A 302 35.26 -15.59 7.44
CA GLN A 302 36.05 -14.40 7.15
C GLN A 302 36.55 -13.76 8.45
N SER A 303 37.87 -13.61 8.57
CA SER A 303 38.53 -12.94 9.71
C SER A 303 38.85 -11.47 9.45
N LYS A 304 38.67 -11.03 8.19
CA LYS A 304 38.87 -9.67 7.71
C LYS A 304 37.83 -9.38 6.61
N PRO A 305 37.61 -8.10 6.25
CA PRO A 305 36.80 -7.78 5.08
C PRO A 305 37.34 -8.49 3.84
N ALA A 306 36.47 -9.22 3.15
CA ALA A 306 36.83 -9.89 1.91
C ALA A 306 37.15 -8.88 0.82
N SER A 307 38.06 -9.22 -0.09
CA SER A 307 38.26 -8.46 -1.32
C SER A 307 37.11 -8.74 -2.30
N PRO A 308 36.83 -7.83 -3.25
CA PRO A 308 35.86 -8.08 -4.31
C PRO A 308 36.14 -9.39 -5.05
N GLU A 309 37.42 -9.69 -5.32
CA GLU A 309 37.85 -10.91 -6.02
C GLU A 309 37.59 -12.18 -5.21
N GLU A 310 37.75 -12.13 -3.89
CA GLU A 310 37.43 -13.26 -2.99
C GLU A 310 35.93 -13.58 -3.02
N ILE A 311 35.07 -12.56 -3.02
CA ILE A 311 33.62 -12.75 -3.17
C ILE A 311 33.28 -13.29 -4.57
N TYR A 312 33.85 -12.70 -5.62
CA TYR A 312 33.59 -13.16 -6.99
C TYR A 312 34.01 -14.61 -7.20
N SER A 313 35.19 -14.99 -6.71
CA SER A 313 35.68 -16.37 -6.79
C SER A 313 34.77 -17.35 -6.04
N TRP A 314 34.23 -16.94 -4.89
CA TRP A 314 33.32 -17.79 -4.14
C TRP A 314 31.97 -17.94 -4.86
N VAL A 315 31.37 -16.83 -5.33
CA VAL A 315 30.10 -16.86 -6.07
C VAL A 315 30.20 -17.71 -7.34
N ASP A 316 31.28 -17.54 -8.12
CA ASP A 316 31.55 -18.36 -9.30
C ASP A 316 31.67 -19.85 -8.95
N SER A 317 32.30 -20.19 -7.82
CA SER A 317 32.40 -21.59 -7.36
C SER A 317 31.04 -22.19 -6.99
N GLU A 318 30.15 -21.43 -6.33
CA GLU A 318 28.79 -21.87 -5.98
C GLU A 318 27.91 -22.08 -7.21
N LEU A 319 27.99 -21.17 -8.20
CA LEU A 319 27.24 -21.32 -9.45
C LEU A 319 27.72 -22.52 -10.27
N LYS A 320 29.04 -22.75 -10.33
CA LYS A 320 29.62 -23.93 -10.98
C LYS A 320 29.16 -25.24 -10.33
N GLN A 321 29.09 -25.30 -9.00
CA GLN A 321 28.55 -26.46 -8.29
C GLN A 321 27.08 -26.74 -8.64
N ARG A 322 26.32 -25.70 -8.99
CA ARG A 322 24.92 -25.79 -9.43
C ARG A 322 24.75 -26.01 -10.94
N GLY A 323 25.84 -26.15 -11.69
CA GLY A 323 25.81 -26.35 -13.14
C GLY A 323 25.53 -25.09 -13.96
N LEU A 324 25.71 -23.90 -13.38
CA LEU A 324 25.52 -22.60 -14.03
C LEU A 324 26.89 -22.00 -14.36
N SER A 325 27.08 -21.48 -15.58
CA SER A 325 28.42 -21.10 -16.11
C SER A 325 28.66 -19.58 -16.13
N ASP A 326 29.87 -19.20 -15.71
CA ASP A 326 30.67 -17.97 -15.88
C ASP A 326 30.01 -16.60 -15.57
N ILE A 327 30.36 -16.04 -14.40
CA ILE A 327 30.30 -14.59 -14.17
C ILE A 327 31.64 -13.98 -14.60
N LYS A 328 31.60 -13.04 -15.57
CA LYS A 328 32.70 -12.08 -15.75
C LYS A 328 32.32 -10.77 -15.08
N PRO A 329 33.22 -10.14 -14.31
CA PRO A 329 33.01 -8.77 -13.85
C PRO A 329 32.87 -7.84 -15.06
N GLN A 330 31.92 -6.90 -15.00
CA GLN A 330 31.90 -5.74 -15.89
C GLN A 330 32.83 -4.65 -15.35
#